data_AF-A0A349NAJ4-F1
#
_entry.id   AF-A0A349NAJ4-F1
#
_cell.length_a   1.000
_cell.length_b   1.000
_cell.length_c   1.000
_cell.angle_alpha   90.00
_cell.angle_beta   90.00
_cell.angle_gamma   90.00
#
_symmetry.space_group_name_H-M   'P 1'
#
loop_
_entity.id
_entity.type
_entity.pdbx_description
1 polymer ?
#
loop_
_entity_poly.entity_id
_entity_poly.type
_entity_poly.pdbx_seq_one_letter_code
_entity_poly.pdbx_strand_id
1 'polypeptide(L)' 'ERWVTPEEFEDWKEFGHGIGFDFVESGPLVRSSYHADEQSSAFTGIDELRKTSA' A
#
# COMPACT_ATOMS: atom_id res chain seq x y z
N GLU A 1 5.91 -27.11 -1.95
CA GLU A 1 5.68 -25.86 -1.20
C GLU A 1 6.75 -24.87 -1.60
N ARG A 2 6.38 -23.69 -2.11
CA ARG A 2 7.34 -22.70 -2.62
C ARG A 2 7.43 -21.54 -1.62
N TRP A 3 8.63 -21.31 -1.11
CA TRP A 3 8.96 -20.12 -0.34
C TRP A 3 9.57 -19.11 -1.31
N VAL A 4 8.96 -17.93 -1.38
CA VAL A 4 9.46 -16.82 -2.18
C VAL A 4 10.57 -16.10 -1.44
N THR A 5 11.63 -15.74 -2.15
CA THR A 5 12.78 -15.04 -1.57
C THR A 5 12.44 -13.57 -1.33
N PRO A 6 13.17 -12.88 -0.43
CA PRO A 6 13.03 -11.44 -0.23
C PRO A 6 13.15 -10.62 -1.53
N GLU A 7 13.98 -11.07 -2.47
CA GLU A 7 14.16 -10.42 -3.78
C GLU A 7 12.89 -10.46 -4.63
N GLU A 8 12.16 -11.60 -4.66
CA GLU A 8 10.90 -11.69 -5.38
C GLU A 8 9.83 -10.72 -4.81
N PHE A 9 9.88 -10.44 -3.51
CA PHE A 9 8.99 -9.43 -2.91
C PHE A 9 9.33 -8.01 -3.37
N GLU A 10 10.61 -7.67 -3.54
CA GLU A 10 11.03 -6.36 -4.02
C GLU A 10 10.61 -6.15 -5.49
N ASP A 11 10.77 -7.16 -6.34
CA ASP A 11 10.33 -7.13 -7.74
C ASP A 11 8.83 -6.84 -7.87
N TRP A 12 8.01 -7.42 -7.00
CA TRP A 12 6.56 -7.17 -7.00
C TRP A 12 6.21 -5.78 -6.50
N LYS A 13 7.02 -5.23 -5.57
CA LYS A 13 6.84 -3.86 -5.08
C LYS A 13 7.12 -2.86 -6.19
N GLU A 14 8.25 -3.02 -6.89
CA GLU A 14 8.61 -2.18 -8.03
C GLU A 14 7.57 -2.30 -9.16
N PHE A 15 7.10 -3.52 -9.46
CA PHE A 15 6.05 -3.74 -10.43
C PHE A 15 4.76 -3.02 -10.05
N GLY A 16 4.31 -3.13 -8.79
CA GLY A 16 3.10 -2.49 -8.30
C GLY A 16 3.16 -0.96 -8.41
N HIS A 17 4.31 -0.36 -8.06
CA HIS A 17 4.53 1.07 -8.27
C HIS A 17 4.56 1.44 -9.76
N GLY A 18 5.15 0.58 -10.60
CA GLY A 18 5.23 0.80 -12.06
C GLY A 18 3.88 0.79 -12.78
N ILE A 19 2.87 0.11 -12.23
CA ILE A 19 1.52 0.03 -12.81
C ILE A 19 0.52 1.04 -12.21
N GLY A 20 0.98 1.91 -11.30
CA GLY A 20 0.19 3.05 -10.81
C GLY A 20 -0.51 2.82 -9.47
N PHE A 21 -0.09 1.85 -8.65
CA PHE A 21 -0.55 1.77 -7.27
C PHE A 21 0.18 2.79 -6.40
N ASP A 22 -0.57 3.62 -5.68
CA ASP A 22 -0.03 4.62 -4.74
C ASP A 22 0.63 3.97 -3.51
N PHE A 23 0.14 2.82 -3.06
CA PHE A 23 0.68 2.08 -1.94
C PHE A 23 0.86 0.60 -2.29
N VAL A 24 2.09 0.11 -2.14
CA VAL A 24 2.45 -1.29 -2.36
C VAL A 24 3.34 -1.77 -1.22
N GLU A 25 2.82 -2.71 -0.44
CA GLU A 25 3.58 -3.41 0.61
C GLU A 25 3.77 -4.87 0.20
N SER A 26 5.03 -5.26 0.03
CA SER A 26 5.41 -6.61 -0.40
C SER A 26 6.48 -7.15 0.54
N GLY A 27 6.19 -8.26 1.22
CA GLY A 27 7.10 -8.90 2.15
C GLY A 27 6.54 -10.17 2.79
N PRO A 28 7.40 -11.05 3.34
CA PRO A 28 7.03 -12.39 3.81
C PRO A 28 6.05 -12.40 5.00
N LEU A 29 5.95 -11.30 5.74
CA LEU A 29 5.05 -11.15 6.89
C LEU A 29 3.88 -10.19 6.63
N VAL A 30 3.74 -9.66 5.40
CA VAL A 30 2.63 -8.77 5.06
C VAL A 30 1.30 -9.51 5.20
N ARG A 31 0.33 -8.83 5.79
CA ARG A 31 -1.05 -9.31 5.98
C ARG A 31 -1.98 -8.21 5.50
N SER A 32 -3.15 -8.59 5.00
CA SER A 32 -4.15 -7.65 4.48
C SER A 32 -4.66 -6.63 5.52
N SER A 33 -4.36 -6.82 6.80
CA SER A 33 -4.67 -5.89 7.89
C SER A 33 -3.49 -5.02 8.34
N TYR A 34 -2.30 -5.18 7.75
CA TYR A 34 -1.14 -4.36 8.07
C TYR A 34 -1.32 -2.98 7.39
N HIS A 35 -1.30 -1.89 8.17
CA HIS A 35 -1.48 -0.50 7.71
C HIS A 35 -2.80 -0.14 6.99
N ALA A 36 -3.85 -0.96 7.09
CA ALA A 36 -5.14 -0.69 6.44
C ALA A 36 -5.79 0.66 6.86
N ASP A 37 -5.59 1.08 8.12
CA ASP A 37 -6.09 2.35 8.64
C ASP A 37 -5.41 3.58 8.02
N GLU A 38 -4.09 3.48 7.75
CA GLU A 38 -3.33 4.55 7.10
C GLU A 38 -3.65 4.65 5.60
N GLN A 39 -3.83 3.51 4.92
CA GLN A 39 -4.27 3.50 3.51
C GLN A 39 -5.70 4.06 3.35
N SER A 40 -6.62 3.75 4.28
CA SER A 40 -7.98 4.31 4.30
C SER A 40 -7.97 5.82 4.53
N SER A 41 -7.10 6.29 5.43
CA SER A 41 -6.96 7.72 5.75
C SER A 41 -6.42 8.54 4.57
N ALA A 42 -5.53 7.96 3.75
CA ALA A 42 -5.00 8.60 2.54
C ALA A 42 -6.05 8.73 1.43
N PHE A 43 -6.98 7.77 1.32
CA PHE A 43 -7.99 7.73 0.24
C PHE A 43 -9.31 8.45 0.55
N THR A 44 -9.63 8.69 1.83
CA THR A 44 -10.94 9.25 2.22
C THR A 44 -11.08 10.76 2.02
N GLY A 45 -10.05 11.46 1.51
CA GLY A 45 -10.16 12.89 1.15
C GLY A 45 -10.54 13.79 2.35
N ILE A 46 -10.33 13.31 3.57
CA ILE A 46 -10.74 14.00 4.81
C ILE A 46 -10.07 15.38 4.92
N ASP A 47 -8.88 15.53 4.35
CA ASP A 47 -8.16 16.80 4.26
C ASP A 47 -8.85 17.80 3.30
N GLU A 48 -9.40 17.34 2.18
CA GLU A 48 -10.16 18.19 1.24
C GLU A 48 -11.54 18.58 1.80
N LEU A 49 -12.21 17.67 2.50
CA LEU A 49 -13.49 17.94 3.19
C LEU A 49 -13.33 18.99 4.29
N ARG A 50 -12.19 18.99 5.01
CA ARG A 50 -11.89 20.00 6.04
C ARG A 50 -11.55 21.37 5.46
N LYS A 51 -10.85 21.43 4.32
CA LYS A 51 -10.51 22.70 3.65
C LYS A 51 -11.72 23.39 3.01
N THR A 52 -12.71 22.63 2.55
CA THR A 52 -13.93 23.17 1.91
C THR A 52 -14.94 23.69 2.93
N SER A 53 -14.80 23.30 4.20
CA SER A 53 -15.74 23.61 5.28
C SER A 53 -15.28 24.78 6.19
N ALA A 54 -14.19 25.47 5.84
CA ALA A 54 -13.66 26.64 6.54
C ALA A 54 -13.83 27.90 5.67
#